data_AF-A0A2C9KIU1-F1
#
_entry.id   AF-A0A2C9KIU1-F1
#
_cell.length_a   1.000
_cell.length_b   1.000
_cell.length_c   1.000
_cell.angle_alpha   90.00
_cell.angle_beta   90.00
_cell.angle_gamma   90.00
#
_symmetry.space_group_name_H-M   'P 1'
#
loop_
_entity.id
_entity.type
_entity.pdbx_description
1 polymer ?
#
loop_
_entity_poly.entity_id
_entity_poly.type
_entity_poly.pdbx_seq_one_letter_code
_entity_poly.pdbx_strand_id
1 'polypeptide(L)'
;MAIEKVRGGGELFKYPWTIYSKIQQFPFKFYWEHGRAVRYFVYSVLLLTPVYYKLTQFSYAPANVKKWEEIRAKRHHTFFDLPHDEH
;
A
#
# COMPACT_ATOMS: atom_id res chain seq x y z
N MET A 1 -49.40 4.52 20.42
CA MET A 1 -48.16 5.12 19.86
C MET A 1 -47.14 4.02 19.73
N ALA A 2 -46.95 3.49 18.53
CA ALA A 2 -46.02 2.38 18.31
C ALA A 2 -44.58 2.87 18.51
N ILE A 3 -43.81 2.15 19.33
CA ILE A 3 -42.39 2.37 19.55
C ILE A 3 -41.67 2.01 18.25
N GLU A 4 -41.21 2.99 17.50
CA GLU A 4 -40.36 2.74 16.33
C GLU A 4 -39.03 2.13 16.79
N LYS A 5 -38.74 0.92 16.29
CA LYS A 5 -37.43 0.29 16.42
C LYS A 5 -36.40 1.15 15.67
N VAL A 6 -35.35 1.58 16.38
CA VAL A 6 -34.19 2.29 15.83
C VAL A 6 -33.76 1.66 14.51
N ARG A 7 -33.87 2.42 13.40
CA ARG A 7 -33.35 2.01 12.10
C ARG A 7 -31.83 2.07 12.17
N GLY A 8 -31.18 0.91 12.16
CA GLY A 8 -29.73 0.78 11.99
C GLY A 8 -29.28 1.09 10.56
N GLY A 9 -29.64 2.26 10.04
CA GLY A 9 -29.03 2.84 8.85
C GLY A 9 -28.11 3.95 9.33
N GLY A 10 -26.82 3.66 9.48
CA GLY A 10 -25.85 4.68 9.87
C GLY A 10 -25.92 5.83 8.88
N GLU A 11 -26.31 7.01 9.34
CA GLU A 11 -26.30 8.21 8.52
C GLU A 11 -24.91 8.40 7.91
N LEU A 12 -24.86 8.81 6.64
CA LEU A 12 -23.59 9.15 5.99
C LEU A 12 -22.91 10.21 6.84
N PHE A 13 -21.66 9.96 7.24
CA PHE A 13 -20.88 10.91 8.03
C PHE A 13 -20.90 12.29 7.38
N LYS A 14 -21.27 13.31 8.16
CA LYS A 14 -21.30 14.72 7.72
C LYS A 14 -19.97 15.15 7.09
N TYR A 15 -18.86 14.64 7.62
CA TYR A 15 -17.54 14.82 7.06
C TYR A 15 -16.88 13.45 6.85
N PRO A 16 -16.55 13.05 5.63
CA PRO A 16 -15.91 11.77 5.39
C PRO A 16 -14.40 11.87 5.73
N TRP A 17 -14.02 11.51 6.96
CA TRP A 17 -12.60 11.46 7.37
C TRP A 17 -11.93 10.14 7.02
N THR A 18 -12.70 9.08 6.78
CA THR A 18 -12.16 7.77 6.33
C THR A 18 -12.15 7.67 4.81
N ILE A 19 -11.18 6.93 4.27
CA ILE A 19 -11.12 6.66 2.82
C ILE A 19 -12.40 5.95 2.35
N TYR A 20 -12.90 5.02 3.16
CA TYR A 20 -14.14 4.29 2.86
C TYR A 20 -15.36 5.23 2.74
N SER A 21 -15.56 6.15 3.68
CA SER A 21 -16.66 7.12 3.61
C SER A 21 -16.55 8.05 2.40
N LYS A 22 -15.33 8.42 1.99
CA LYS A 22 -15.09 9.21 0.77
C LYS A 22 -15.47 8.45 -0.50
N ILE A 23 -15.20 7.15 -0.58
CA ILE A 23 -15.56 6.32 -1.75
C ILE A 23 -17.07 6.08 -1.82
N GLN A 24 -17.73 5.90 -0.66
CA GLN A 24 -19.18 5.74 -0.60
C GLN A 24 -19.92 7.01 -1.06
N GLN A 25 -19.41 8.19 -0.72
CA GLN A 25 -20.01 9.48 -1.10
C GLN A 25 -19.64 9.90 -2.53
N PHE A 26 -18.41 9.63 -2.95
CA PHE A 26 -17.91 9.97 -4.29
C PHE A 26 -17.58 8.68 -5.05
N PRO A 27 -18.45 8.23 -5.97
CA PRO A 27 -18.27 6.97 -6.67
C PRO A 27 -16.98 7.00 -7.50
N PHE A 28 -16.38 5.84 -7.75
CA PHE A 28 -15.13 5.73 -8.53
C PHE A 28 -15.20 6.44 -9.90
N LYS A 29 -16.38 6.41 -10.54
CA LYS A 29 -16.63 7.13 -11.80
C LYS A 29 -16.40 8.65 -11.66
N PHE A 30 -16.87 9.26 -10.57
CA PHE A 30 -16.68 10.69 -10.30
C PHE A 30 -15.19 11.05 -10.21
N TYR A 31 -14.41 10.25 -9.48
CA TYR A 31 -12.95 10.44 -9.38
C TYR A 31 -12.22 10.24 -10.71
N TRP A 32 -12.68 9.30 -11.55
CA TRP A 32 -12.07 9.07 -12.86
C TRP A 32 -12.30 10.26 -13.81
N GLU A 33 -13.51 10.79 -13.86
CA GLU A 33 -13.86 11.92 -14.74
C GLU A 33 -13.21 13.23 -14.27
N HIS A 34 -13.31 13.55 -12.98
CA HIS A 34 -12.91 14.86 -12.43
C HIS A 34 -11.48 14.87 -11.87
N GLY A 35 -10.97 13.72 -11.43
CA GLY A 35 -9.65 13.59 -10.81
C GLY A 35 -8.55 13.28 -11.83
N ARG A 36 -7.85 14.30 -12.32
CA ARG A 36 -6.66 14.11 -13.17
C ARG A 36 -5.58 13.26 -12.49
N ALA A 37 -5.39 13.47 -11.18
CA ALA A 37 -4.41 12.72 -10.39
C ALA A 37 -4.70 11.21 -10.37
N VAL A 38 -5.97 10.81 -10.24
CA VAL A 38 -6.38 9.40 -10.23
C VAL A 38 -6.09 8.74 -11.58
N ARG A 39 -6.39 9.42 -12.68
CA ARG A 39 -6.08 8.93 -14.03
C ARG A 39 -4.58 8.77 -14.26
N TYR A 40 -3.79 9.80 -13.96
CA TYR A 40 -2.33 9.71 -14.12
C TYR A 40 -1.70 8.65 -13.21
N PHE A 41 -2.21 8.48 -11.99
CA PHE A 41 -1.77 7.40 -11.11
C PHE A 41 -2.01 6.03 -11.76
N VAL A 42 -3.24 5.76 -12.23
CA VAL A 42 -3.56 4.48 -12.88
C VAL A 42 -2.72 4.28 -14.16
N TYR A 43 -2.57 5.30 -15.00
CA TYR A 43 -1.71 5.21 -16.18
C TYR A 43 -0.25 4.96 -15.82
N SER A 44 0.29 5.63 -14.80
CA SER A 44 1.67 5.43 -14.35
C SER A 44 1.89 4.02 -13.82
N VAL A 45 0.94 3.48 -13.04
CA VAL A 45 1.03 2.11 -12.53
C VAL A 45 1.03 1.14 -13.71
N LEU A 46 0.12 1.28 -14.66
CA LEU A 46 0.06 0.38 -15.82
C LEU A 46 1.32 0.45 -16.68
N LEU A 47 1.85 1.65 -16.94
CA LEU A 47 3.07 1.83 -17.74
C LEU A 47 4.33 1.33 -17.01
N LEU A 48 4.42 1.54 -15.70
CA LEU A 48 5.60 1.17 -14.92
C LEU A 48 5.57 -0.31 -14.48
N THR A 49 4.40 -0.96 -14.42
CA THR A 49 4.28 -2.37 -14.03
C THR A 49 5.26 -3.30 -14.77
N PRO A 50 5.37 -3.29 -16.12
CA PRO A 50 6.33 -4.14 -16.81
C PRO A 50 7.79 -3.77 -16.52
N VAL A 51 8.08 -2.48 -16.29
CA VAL A 51 9.43 -2.00 -15.95
C VAL A 51 9.84 -2.53 -14.58
N TYR A 52 8.96 -2.42 -13.58
CA TYR A 52 9.19 -2.96 -12.25
C TYR A 52 9.28 -4.48 -12.25
N TYR A 53 8.49 -5.17 -13.07
CA TYR A 53 8.60 -6.62 -13.21
C TYR A 53 9.98 -7.07 -13.70
N LYS A 54 10.59 -6.33 -14.64
CA LYS A 54 11.96 -6.62 -15.07
C LYS A 54 12.98 -6.28 -13.99
N LEU A 55 12.81 -5.14 -13.32
CA LEU A 55 13.70 -4.74 -12.23
C LEU A 55 13.69 -5.75 -11.08
N THR A 56 12.53 -6.30 -10.71
CA THR A 56 12.45 -7.35 -9.69
C THR A 56 13.15 -8.62 -10.15
N GLN A 57 12.96 -9.07 -11.40
CA GLN A 57 13.71 -10.21 -11.94
C GLN A 57 15.23 -10.02 -11.85
N PHE A 58 15.75 -8.82 -12.14
CA PHE A 58 17.17 -8.53 -12.00
C PHE A 58 17.62 -8.49 -10.53
N SER A 59 16.81 -7.92 -9.63
CA SER A 59 17.10 -7.89 -8.20
C SER A 59 17.18 -9.31 -7.60
N TYR A 60 16.31 -10.21 -8.05
CA TYR A 60 16.26 -11.61 -7.61
C TYR A 60 17.14 -12.56 -8.46
N ALA A 61 18.02 -12.03 -9.31
CA ALA A 61 18.98 -12.86 -10.04
C ALA A 61 19.83 -13.67 -9.03
N PRO A 62 20.15 -14.95 -9.32
CA PRO A 62 20.79 -15.84 -8.36
C PRO A 62 22.15 -15.32 -7.87
N ALA A 63 22.87 -14.59 -8.72
CA ALA A 63 24.12 -13.93 -8.33
C ALA A 63 23.92 -12.82 -7.29
N ASN A 64 22.85 -12.02 -7.42
CA ASN A 64 22.53 -10.95 -6.48
C ASN A 64 22.04 -11.52 -5.15
N VAL A 65 21.21 -12.56 -5.18
CA VAL A 65 20.73 -13.23 -3.98
C VAL A 65 21.90 -13.79 -3.16
N LYS A 66 22.81 -14.53 -3.80
CA LYS A 66 24.03 -15.07 -3.15
C LYS A 66 24.91 -13.97 -2.56
N LYS A 67 25.12 -12.88 -3.31
CA LYS A 67 25.89 -11.72 -2.83
C LYS A 67 25.25 -11.10 -1.58
N TRP A 68 23.93 -10.95 -1.55
CA TRP A 68 23.22 -10.41 -0.39
C TRP A 68 23.17 -11.38 0.79
N GLU A 69 23.17 -12.69 0.56
CA GLU A 69 23.33 -13.72 1.60
C GLU A 69 24.72 -13.62 2.24
N GLU A 70 25.79 -13.52 1.45
CA GLU A 70 27.15 -13.35 1.96
C GLU A 70 27.32 -12.06 2.76
N ILE A 71 26.75 -10.95 2.28
CA ILE A 71 26.77 -9.67 3.00
C ILE A 71 26.02 -9.79 4.33
N ARG A 72 24.88 -10.48 4.36
CA ARG A 72 24.09 -10.67 5.59
C ARG A 72 24.80 -11.60 6.57
N ALA A 73 25.45 -12.66 6.10
CA ALA A 73 26.23 -13.57 6.94
C ALA A 73 27.42 -12.87 7.62
N LYS A 74 27.98 -11.83 6.99
CA LYS A 74 29.06 -11.00 7.55
C LYS A 74 28.56 -9.89 8.48
N ARG A 75 27.26 -9.58 8.49
CA ARG A 75 26.70 -8.58 9.42
C ARG A 75 26.41 -9.26 10.75
N HIS A 76 27.21 -8.92 11.75
CA HIS A 76 27.03 -9.37 13.13
C HIS A 76 25.90 -8.64 13.86
N HIS A 77 25.31 -7.60 13.26
CA HIS A 77 24.21 -6.83 13.82
C HIS A 77 23.17 -6.50 12.74
N THR A 78 21.93 -6.86 12.99
CA THR A 78 20.76 -6.20 12.43
C THR A 78 20.28 -5.15 13.43
N PHE A 79 19.53 -4.13 12.96
CA PHE A 79 19.01 -3.07 13.82
C PHE A 79 18.14 -3.59 14.99
N PHE A 80 17.62 -4.82 14.87
CA PHE A 80 16.77 -5.46 15.87
C PHE A 80 17.47 -6.55 16.67
N ASP A 81 18.77 -6.79 16.44
CA ASP A 81 19.51 -7.75 17.26
C ASP A 81 19.82 -7.14 18.63
N LEU A 82 19.78 -7.99 19.66
CA LEU A 82 20.15 -7.61 21.01
C LEU A 82 21.64 -7.23 21.03
N PRO A 83 22.05 -6.22 21.82
CA PRO A 83 23.47 -5.90 21.97
C PRO A 83 24.21 -7.16 22.44
N HIS A 84 25.20 -7.58 21.68
CA HIS A 84 26.07 -8.68 22.07
C HIS A 84 27.23 -8.11 22.89
N ASP A 85 27.50 -8.71 24.05
CA ASP A 85 28.63 -8.32 24.88
C ASP A 85 29.93 -8.58 24.11
N GLU A 86 30.66 -7.51 23.79
CA GLU A 86 31.96 -7.58 23.13
C GLU A 86 32.97 -8.25 24.08
N HIS A 87 33.59 -9.35 23.63
CA HIS A 87 34.75 -9.97 24.29
C HIS A 87 36.04 -9.22 23.96
#